data_AF-A0A495A677-F1
#
_entry.id   AF-A0A495A677-F1
#
_cell.length_a   1.000
_cell.length_b   1.000
_cell.length_c   1.000
_cell.angle_alpha   90.00
_cell.angle_beta   90.00
_cell.angle_gamma   90.00
#
_symmetry.space_group_name_H-M   'P 1'
#
loop_
_entity.id
_entity.type
_entity.pdbx_description
1 polymer ?
#
loop_
_entity_poly.entity_id
_entity_poly.type
_entity_poly.pdbx_seq_one_letter_code
_entity_poly.pdbx_strand_id
1 'polypeptide(L)'
;MSDFEANLRREVAERGEMDWVSMAELCDIARSLGAENPRQAAVDFAVAGTDEGILAVGEYINGRSFVRWPERGESLRHKILAGLASSPAEDPLCAEMSIMVDPL
;
A
#
# COMPACT_ATOMS: atom_id res chain seq x y z
N MET A 1 -9.41 16.56 3.96
CA MET A 1 -9.60 15.29 3.26
C MET A 1 -10.20 15.59 1.90
N SER A 2 -9.49 15.26 0.83
CA SER A 2 -9.94 15.50 -0.56
C SER A 2 -10.94 14.43 -1.01
N ASP A 3 -11.74 14.71 -2.05
CA ASP A 3 -12.64 13.71 -2.65
C ASP A 3 -11.88 12.48 -3.15
N PHE A 4 -10.66 12.68 -3.63
CA PHE A 4 -9.75 11.59 -4.03
C PHE A 4 -9.41 10.67 -2.85
N GLU A 5 -8.97 11.24 -1.71
CA GLU A 5 -8.62 10.46 -0.52
C GLU A 5 -9.82 9.70 0.04
N ALA A 6 -11.00 10.32 0.05
CA ALA A 6 -12.23 9.68 0.53
C ALA A 6 -12.61 8.48 -0.36
N ASN A 7 -12.53 8.64 -1.68
CA ASN A 7 -12.79 7.56 -2.63
C ASN A 7 -11.74 6.44 -2.52
N LEU A 8 -10.46 6.79 -2.43
CA LEU A 8 -9.37 5.82 -2.26
C LEU A 8 -9.56 4.98 -0.98
N ARG A 9 -9.90 5.64 0.13
CA ARG A 9 -10.19 4.95 1.40
C ARG A 9 -11.37 3.99 1.30
N ARG A 10 -12.43 4.40 0.61
CA ARG A 10 -13.62 3.54 0.39
C ARG A 10 -13.26 2.29 -0.41
N GLU A 11 -12.58 2.44 -1.54
CA GLU A 11 -12.18 1.30 -2.39
C GLU A 11 -11.25 0.32 -1.64
N VAL A 12 -10.33 0.85 -0.82
CA VAL A 12 -9.44 0.03 0.01
C VAL A 12 -10.22 -0.69 1.11
N ALA A 13 -11.19 -0.04 1.75
CA ALA A 13 -12.03 -0.69 2.75
C ALA A 13 -12.88 -1.81 2.13
N GLU A 14 -13.53 -1.57 1.00
CA GLU A 14 -14.38 -2.55 0.31
C GLU A 14 -13.59 -3.79 -0.15
N ARG A 15 -12.33 -3.63 -0.57
CA ARG A 15 -11.44 -4.75 -0.93
C ARG A 15 -10.82 -5.42 0.29
N GLY A 16 -10.42 -4.59 1.26
CA GLY A 16 -9.86 -4.97 2.56
C GLY A 16 -10.76 -5.88 3.40
N GLU A 17 -12.07 -5.72 3.24
CA GLU A 17 -13.07 -6.60 3.87
C GLU A 17 -13.00 -8.06 3.36
N MET A 18 -12.42 -8.30 2.18
CA MET A 18 -12.27 -9.64 1.61
C MET A 18 -10.88 -10.25 1.84
N ASP A 19 -9.81 -9.44 1.77
CA ASP A 19 -8.42 -9.82 2.06
C ASP A 19 -7.54 -8.55 2.19
N TRP A 20 -6.23 -8.70 2.41
CA TRP A 20 -5.29 -7.57 2.34
C TRP A 20 -5.19 -6.98 0.92
N VAL A 21 -4.90 -5.68 0.82
CA VAL A 21 -4.72 -4.99 -0.45
C VAL A 21 -3.23 -4.84 -0.76
N SER A 22 -2.79 -5.32 -1.92
CA SER A 22 -1.40 -5.14 -2.34
C SER A 22 -1.08 -3.70 -2.77
N MET A 23 0.19 -3.30 -2.68
CA MET A 23 0.61 -2.00 -3.21
C MET A 23 0.39 -1.87 -4.72
N ALA A 24 0.49 -2.97 -5.47
CA ALA A 24 0.11 -3.01 -6.88
C ALA A 24 -1.36 -2.61 -7.10
N GLU A 25 -2.28 -3.23 -6.36
CA GLU A 25 -3.70 -2.90 -6.43
C GLU A 25 -3.99 -1.47 -5.97
N LEU A 26 -3.31 -1.01 -4.92
CA LEU A 26 -3.46 0.36 -4.45
C LEU A 26 -3.02 1.38 -5.51
N CYS A 27 -1.94 1.08 -6.25
CA CYS A 27 -1.53 1.88 -7.40
C CYS A 27 -2.57 1.86 -8.52
N ASP A 28 -3.19 0.72 -8.79
CA ASP A 28 -4.24 0.60 -9.81
C ASP A 28 -5.51 1.37 -9.43
N ILE A 29 -5.90 1.34 -8.15
CA ILE A 29 -7.01 2.15 -7.63
C ILE A 29 -6.67 3.65 -7.72
N ALA A 30 -5.48 4.06 -7.29
CA ALA A 30 -5.07 5.46 -7.41
C ALA A 30 -5.08 5.92 -8.87
N ARG A 31 -4.65 5.06 -9.81
CA ARG A 31 -4.70 5.35 -11.25
C ARG A 31 -6.13 5.47 -11.77
N SER A 32 -7.03 4.56 -11.38
CA SER A 32 -8.44 4.60 -11.83
C SER A 32 -9.18 5.83 -11.31
N LEU A 33 -8.77 6.35 -10.15
CA LEU A 33 -9.25 7.60 -9.56
C LEU A 33 -8.58 8.86 -10.14
N GLY A 34 -7.66 8.72 -11.11
CA GLY A 34 -7.07 9.85 -11.84
C GLY A 34 -5.82 10.46 -11.20
N ALA A 35 -5.12 9.75 -10.32
CA ALA A 35 -3.86 10.25 -9.75
C ALA A 35 -2.79 10.46 -10.84
N GLU A 36 -2.16 11.64 -10.86
CA GLU A 36 -1.05 11.93 -11.78
C GLU A 36 0.17 11.04 -11.53
N ASN A 37 0.41 10.69 -10.26
CA ASN A 37 1.44 9.73 -9.85
C ASN A 37 0.85 8.68 -8.91
N PRO A 38 0.31 7.57 -9.46
CA PRO A 38 -0.39 6.56 -8.67
C PRO A 38 0.48 5.89 -7.61
N ARG A 39 1.77 5.67 -7.91
CA ARG A 39 2.72 5.06 -6.96
C ARG A 39 2.96 5.98 -5.77
N GLN A 40 3.19 7.26 -6.01
CA GLN A 40 3.36 8.24 -4.93
C GLN A 40 2.07 8.36 -4.10
N ALA A 41 0.90 8.45 -4.75
CA ALA A 41 -0.38 8.53 -4.06
C ALA A 41 -0.66 7.29 -3.19
N ALA A 42 -0.33 6.09 -3.67
CA ALA A 42 -0.45 4.86 -2.91
C ALA A 42 0.45 4.86 -1.66
N VAL A 43 1.71 5.30 -1.79
CA VAL A 43 2.64 5.42 -0.64
C VAL A 43 2.14 6.44 0.37
N ASP A 44 1.70 7.62 -0.10
CA ASP A 44 1.19 8.68 0.77
C ASP A 44 -0.04 8.21 1.56
N PHE A 45 -0.97 7.53 0.89
CA PHE A 45 -2.14 6.94 1.52
C PHE A 45 -1.78 5.89 2.58
N ALA A 46 -0.88 4.96 2.26
CA ALA A 46 -0.46 3.89 3.18
C ALA A 46 0.21 4.46 4.44
N VAL A 47 1.06 5.48 4.28
CA VAL A 47 1.73 6.16 5.39
C VAL A 47 0.73 6.94 6.24
N ALA A 48 -0.11 7.76 5.62
CA ALA A 48 -1.12 8.56 6.33
C ALA A 48 -2.11 7.67 7.09
N GLY A 49 -2.63 6.61 6.46
CA GLY A 49 -3.54 5.68 7.13
C GLY A 49 -2.88 4.90 8.25
N THR A 50 -1.59 4.56 8.13
CA THR A 50 -0.83 3.96 9.23
C THR A 50 -0.66 4.95 10.38
N ASP A 51 -0.33 6.21 10.09
CA ASP A 51 -0.18 7.28 11.09
C ASP A 51 -1.49 7.61 11.80
N GLU A 52 -2.61 7.54 11.11
CA GLU A 52 -3.96 7.64 11.67
C GLU A 52 -4.39 6.38 12.46
N GLY A 53 -3.66 5.28 12.35
CA GLY A 53 -3.98 4.01 13.02
C GLY A 53 -5.17 3.26 12.42
N ILE A 54 -5.48 3.52 11.15
CA ILE A 54 -6.59 2.91 10.41
C ILE A 54 -6.10 1.85 9.42
N LEU A 55 -4.80 1.81 9.14
CA LEU A 55 -4.15 0.81 8.31
C LEU A 55 -2.94 0.26 9.06
N ALA A 56 -2.57 -0.98 8.73
CA ALA A 56 -1.25 -1.52 8.94
C ALA A 56 -0.62 -1.83 7.58
N VAL A 57 0.68 -1.58 7.46
CA VAL A 57 1.47 -1.92 6.27
C VAL A 57 2.46 -3.00 6.65
N GLY A 58 2.77 -3.89 5.71
CA GLY A 58 3.75 -4.94 5.96
C GLY A 58 4.14 -5.67 4.68
N GLU A 59 4.83 -6.79 4.87
CA GLU A 59 5.27 -7.63 3.78
C GLU A 59 4.63 -9.02 3.87
N TYR A 60 4.20 -9.54 2.74
CA TYR A 60 3.74 -10.90 2.57
C TYR A 60 4.90 -11.81 2.18
N ILE A 61 5.35 -12.61 3.14
CA ILE A 61 6.54 -13.44 3.00
C ILE A 61 6.15 -14.85 2.59
N ASN A 62 6.77 -15.34 1.51
CA ASN A 62 6.68 -16.73 1.03
C ASN A 62 5.25 -17.26 0.82
N GLY A 63 4.29 -16.40 0.46
CA GLY A 63 2.93 -16.83 0.18
C GLY A 63 2.16 -17.34 1.41
N ARG A 64 2.62 -17.03 2.63
CA ARG A 64 2.12 -17.69 3.85
C ARG A 64 1.89 -16.77 5.04
N SER A 65 2.66 -15.69 5.16
CA SER A 65 2.60 -14.87 6.37
C SER A 65 2.71 -13.39 6.03
N PHE A 66 1.72 -12.62 6.48
CA PHE A 66 1.79 -11.17 6.50
C PHE A 66 2.51 -10.71 7.78
N VAL A 67 3.62 -9.99 7.61
CA VAL A 67 4.42 -9.42 8.70
C VAL A 67 4.24 -7.92 8.68
N ARG A 68 3.44 -7.42 9.63
CA ARG A 68 3.22 -5.99 9.85
C ARG A 68 4.53 -5.30 10.24
N TRP A 69 4.75 -4.14 9.65
CA TRP A 69 5.89 -3.29 9.94
C TRP A 69 5.55 -2.34 11.08
N PRO A 70 6.41 -2.24 12.12
CA PRO A 70 6.18 -1.32 13.24
C PRO A 70 6.47 0.15 12.89
N GLU A 71 7.13 0.42 11.76
CA GLU A 71 7.51 1.77 11.34
C GLU A 71 6.30 2.65 11.02
N ARG A 72 6.45 3.96 11.19
CA ARG A 72 5.45 5.00 10.93
C ARG A 72 6.08 6.21 10.25
N GLY A 73 5.26 7.13 9.73
CA GLY A 73 5.70 8.36 9.06
C GLY A 73 6.79 8.14 8.01
N GLU A 74 7.83 8.99 8.04
CA GLU A 74 8.92 8.96 7.06
C GLU A 74 9.76 7.67 7.09
N SER A 75 9.88 7.00 8.25
CA SER A 75 10.57 5.71 8.32
C SER A 75 9.80 4.64 7.55
N LEU A 76 8.46 4.63 7.67
CA LEU A 76 7.62 3.72 6.90
C LEU A 76 7.68 4.05 5.40
N ARG A 77 7.61 5.33 5.04
CA ARG A 77 7.75 5.79 3.65
C ARG A 77 9.02 5.24 3.00
N HIS A 78 10.17 5.45 3.64
CA HIS A 78 11.45 4.96 3.12
C HIS A 78 11.47 3.44 2.97
N LYS A 79 10.88 2.71 3.92
CA LYS A 79 10.80 1.26 3.87
C LYS A 79 9.95 0.76 2.71
N ILE A 80 8.77 1.36 2.49
CA ILE A 80 7.92 1.04 1.34
C ILE A 80 8.67 1.31 0.03
N LEU A 81 9.25 2.50 -0.13
CA LEU A 81 9.98 2.87 -1.35
C LEU A 81 11.18 1.96 -1.62
N ALA A 82 11.92 1.58 -0.58
CA ALA A 82 13.03 0.62 -0.69
C ALA A 82 12.53 -0.76 -1.12
N GLY A 83 11.42 -1.24 -0.56
CA GLY A 83 10.80 -2.50 -0.96
C GLY A 83 10.35 -2.48 -2.43
N LEU A 84 9.65 -1.43 -2.85
CA LEU A 84 9.21 -1.24 -4.24
C LEU A 84 10.39 -1.14 -5.23
N ALA A 85 11.53 -0.59 -4.80
CA ALA A 85 12.74 -0.48 -5.62
C ALA A 85 13.55 -1.78 -5.69
N SER A 86 13.32 -2.73 -4.77
CA SER A 86 14.09 -3.97 -4.64
C SER A 86 13.64 -5.07 -5.60
N SER A 87 12.79 -4.76 -6.58
CA SER A 87 12.26 -5.73 -7.53
C SER A 87 13.38 -6.34 -8.38
N PRO A 88 13.59 -7.68 -8.35
CA PRO A 88 14.57 -8.31 -9.22
C PRO A 88 14.16 -8.11 -10.68
N ALA A 89 15.15 -7.98 -11.57
CA ALA A 89 14.93 -7.71 -13.00
C ALA A 89 14.02 -8.74 -13.71
N GLU A 90 13.80 -9.90 -13.09
CA GLU A 90 13.01 -11.00 -13.62
C GLU A 90 11.50 -10.89 -13.30
N ASP A 91 11.09 -10.14 -12.27
CA ASP A 91 9.67 -9.88 -12.00
C ASP A 91 9.46 -8.58 -11.22
N PRO A 92 9.25 -7.44 -11.92
CA PRO A 92 9.02 -6.16 -11.28
C PRO A 92 7.71 -6.08 -10.48
N LEU A 93 6.72 -6.93 -10.76
CA LEU A 93 5.43 -6.96 -10.05
C LEU A 93 5.52 -7.69 -8.71
N CYS A 94 6.47 -8.62 -8.56
CA CYS A 94 6.67 -9.40 -7.34
C CYS A 94 6.86 -8.53 -6.09
N ALA A 95 7.64 -7.43 -6.18
CA ALA A 95 7.81 -6.51 -5.05
C ALA A 95 6.58 -5.63 -4.75
N GLU A 96 5.78 -5.29 -5.77
CA GLU A 96 4.55 -4.52 -5.56
C GLU A 96 3.41 -5.39 -5.01
N MET A 97 3.45 -6.68 -5.30
CA MET A 97 2.52 -7.69 -4.79
C MET A 97 2.91 -8.23 -3.40
N SER A 98 4.15 -8.03 -2.95
CA SER A 98 4.60 -8.48 -1.63
C SER A 98 4.35 -7.45 -0.53
N ILE A 99 4.26 -6.16 -0.85
CA ILE A 99 3.90 -5.13 0.14
C ILE A 99 2.38 -5.04 0.22
N MET A 100 1.84 -5.28 1.41
CA MET A 100 0.39 -5.34 1.64
C MET A 100 -0.04 -4.26 2.64
N VAL A 101 -1.29 -3.84 2.49
CA VAL A 101 -2.00 -2.89 3.34
C VAL A 101 -3.23 -3.59 3.92
N ASP A 102 -3.40 -3.49 5.23
CA ASP A 102 -4.41 -4.18 6.02
C ASP A 102 -5.22 -3.16 6.82
N PRO A 103 -6.52 -2.96 6.53
CA PRO A 103 -7.37 -2.09 7.32
C PRO A 103 -7.51 -2.58 8.77
N LEU A 104 -7.41 -1.67 9.74
CA LEU A 104 -7.46 -1.96 11.18
C LEU A 104 -8.86 -1.76 11.80
#